data_AF-A0A928NNY3-F1
#
_entry.id   AF-A0A928NNY3-F1
#
_cell.length_a   1.000
_cell.length_b   1.000
_cell.length_c   1.000
_cell.angle_alpha   90.00
_cell.angle_beta   90.00
_cell.angle_gamma   90.00
#
_symmetry.space_group_name_H-M   'P 1'
#
loop_
_entity.id
_entity.type
_entity.pdbx_description
1 polymer ?
#
loop_
_entity_poly.entity_id
_entity_poly.type
_entity_poly.pdbx_seq_one_letter_code
_entity_poly.pdbx_strand_id
1 'polypeptide(L)'
;MTVNEVSQFIITAASFIGALGVICTTFGLVVKWLLKPIYKSLKTEDVRSCRMFLVDFLCDVEKGITKDEVQWKLAHEIYDHYTNDLKENSYVHDKWDRVVNNSD
;
A
#
# COMPACT_ATOMS: atom_id res chain seq x y z
N MET A 1 -20.02 45.36 -30.48
CA MET A 1 -19.45 44.98 -29.17
C MET A 1 -18.30 45.94 -28.90
N THR A 2 -18.38 46.73 -27.84
CA THR A 2 -17.30 47.66 -27.47
C THR A 2 -16.15 46.89 -26.80
N VAL A 3 -14.94 47.44 -26.81
CA VAL A 3 -13.77 46.81 -26.17
C VAL A 3 -14.03 46.49 -24.69
N ASN A 4 -14.85 47.30 -24.02
CA ASN A 4 -15.25 47.09 -22.63
C ASN A 4 -16.13 45.85 -22.44
N GLU A 5 -17.08 45.60 -23.33
CA GLU A 5 -17.94 44.41 -23.29
C GLU A 5 -17.13 43.12 -23.50
N VAL A 6 -16.18 43.14 -24.44
CA VAL A 6 -15.25 42.03 -24.68
C VAL A 6 -14.38 41.77 -23.44
N SER A 7 -13.88 42.83 -22.80
CA SER A 7 -13.05 42.71 -21.59
C SER A 7 -13.83 42.10 -20.42
N GLN A 8 -15.08 42.51 -20.20
CA GLN A 8 -15.92 41.99 -19.12
C GLN A 8 -16.25 40.50 -19.31
N PHE A 9 -16.49 40.09 -20.56
CA PHE A 9 -16.71 38.68 -20.89
C PHE A 9 -15.48 37.81 -20.55
N ILE A 10 -14.28 38.26 -20.93
CA ILE A 10 -13.03 37.55 -20.65
C ILE A 10 -12.79 37.40 -19.14
N ILE A 11 -13.00 38.48 -18.36
CA ILE A 11 -12.83 38.47 -16.90
C ILE A 11 -13.80 37.47 -16.24
N THR A 12 -15.05 37.44 -16.70
CA THR A 12 -16.08 36.54 -16.17
C THR A 12 -15.81 35.07 -16.50
N ALA A 13 -15.34 34.80 -17.72
CA ALA A 13 -14.92 33.45 -18.10
C ALA A 13 -13.70 32.98 -17.28
N ALA A 14 -12.71 33.85 -17.09
CA ALA A 14 -11.51 33.54 -16.31
C ALA A 14 -11.82 33.26 -14.84
N SER A 15 -12.73 34.03 -14.22
CA SER A 15 -13.11 33.82 -12.82
C SER A 15 -13.88 32.51 -12.61
N PHE A 16 -14.72 32.12 -13.57
CA PHE A 16 -15.42 30.83 -13.54
C PHE A 16 -14.46 29.64 -13.64
N ILE A 17 -13.49 29.69 -14.56
CA ILE A 17 -12.46 28.65 -14.69
C ILE A 17 -11.61 28.56 -13.41
N GLY A 18 -11.23 29.71 -12.84
CA GLY A 18 -10.50 29.76 -11.58
C GLY A 18 -11.26 29.12 -10.43
N ALA A 19 -12.56 29.44 -10.30
CA ALA A 19 -13.42 28.86 -9.27
C ALA A 19 -13.55 27.33 -9.41
N LEU A 20 -13.74 26.83 -10.63
CA LEU A 20 -13.77 25.39 -10.89
C LEU A 20 -12.44 24.71 -10.53
N GLY A 21 -11.30 25.35 -10.83
CA GLY A 21 -9.99 24.85 -10.45
C GLY A 21 -9.80 24.71 -8.94
N VAL A 22 -10.25 25.70 -8.17
CA VAL A 22 -10.21 25.64 -6.69
C VAL A 22 -11.11 24.53 -6.15
N ILE A 23 -12.30 24.34 -6.72
CA ILE A 23 -13.23 23.27 -6.31
C ILE A 23 -12.62 21.89 -6.59
N CYS A 24 -12.04 21.68 -7.77
CA CYS A 24 -11.41 20.40 -8.10
C CYS A 24 -10.20 20.07 -7.20
N THR A 25 -9.34 21.06 -6.93
CA THR A 25 -8.16 20.84 -6.08
C THR A 25 -8.54 20.57 -4.62
N THR A 26 -9.49 21.32 -4.07
CA THR A 26 -9.99 21.11 -2.71
C THR A 26 -10.72 19.78 -2.56
N PHE A 27 -11.53 19.38 -3.55
CA PHE A 27 -12.19 18.07 -3.56
C PHE A 27 -11.18 16.91 -3.53
N GLY A 28 -10.12 16.99 -4.36
CA GLY A 28 -9.06 15.98 -4.37
C GLY A 28 -8.34 15.84 -3.02
N LEU A 29 -8.14 16.94 -2.29
CA LEU A 29 -7.55 16.91 -0.95
C LEU A 29 -8.48 16.28 0.09
N VAL A 30 -9.78 16.57 0.03
CA VAL A 30 -10.80 15.96 0.91
C VAL A 30 -10.85 14.45 0.71
N VAL A 31 -10.88 13.98 -0.55
CA VAL A 31 -10.87 12.55 -0.87
C VAL A 31 -9.60 11.88 -0.34
N LYS A 32 -8.42 12.48 -0.56
CA LYS A 32 -7.15 11.94 -0.01
C LYS A 32 -7.17 11.84 1.51
N TRP A 33 -7.71 12.84 2.20
CA TRP A 33 -7.79 12.84 3.66
C TRP A 33 -8.73 11.74 4.18
N LEU A 34 -9.88 11.53 3.53
CA LEU A 34 -10.83 10.46 3.88
C LEU A 34 -10.28 9.06 3.60
N LEU A 35 -9.52 8.87 2.53
CA LEU A 35 -8.95 7.57 2.16
C LEU A 35 -7.66 7.22 2.92
N LYS A 36 -6.92 8.22 3.42
CA LYS A 36 -5.67 8.01 4.18
C LYS A 36 -5.80 7.03 5.35
N PRO A 37 -6.80 7.11 6.25
CA PRO A 37 -6.95 6.14 7.33
C PRO A 37 -7.23 4.73 6.80
N ILE A 38 -8.03 4.60 5.74
CA ILE A 38 -8.36 3.30 5.12
C ILE A 38 -7.10 2.67 4.54
N TYR A 39 -6.32 3.42 3.76
CA TYR A 39 -5.06 2.94 3.20
C TYR A 39 -4.08 2.48 4.29
N LYS A 40 -3.97 3.24 5.38
CA LYS A 40 -3.11 2.87 6.52
C LYS A 40 -3.58 1.58 7.19
N SER A 41 -4.89 1.43 7.39
CA SER A 41 -5.48 0.23 7.98
C SER A 41 -5.27 -1.00 7.10
N LEU A 42 -5.46 -0.86 5.78
CA LEU A 42 -5.20 -1.94 4.83
C LEU A 42 -3.74 -2.38 4.87
N LYS A 43 -2.79 -1.44 4.83
CA LYS A 43 -1.37 -1.78 4.95
C LYS A 43 -1.06 -2.49 6.27
N THR A 44 -1.67 -2.05 7.37
CA THR A 44 -1.44 -2.67 8.69
C THR A 44 -1.99 -4.09 8.76
N GLU A 45 -3.17 -4.32 8.17
CA GLU A 45 -3.79 -5.63 8.12
C GLU A 45 -3.01 -6.59 7.21
N ASP A 46 -2.52 -6.10 6.08
CA ASP A 46 -1.69 -6.84 5.14
C ASP A 46 -0.39 -7.33 5.80
N VAL A 47 0.33 -6.43 6.48
CA VAL A 47 1.52 -6.76 7.29
C VAL A 47 1.19 -7.82 8.36
N ARG A 48 0.05 -7.70 9.04
CA ARG A 48 -0.37 -8.66 10.07
C ARG A 48 -0.64 -10.03 9.47
N SER A 49 -1.37 -10.08 8.35
CA SER A 49 -1.72 -11.33 7.66
C SER A 49 -0.47 -12.06 7.18
N CYS A 50 0.42 -11.37 6.48
CA CYS A 50 1.69 -11.92 6.02
C CYS A 50 2.53 -12.45 7.21
N ARG A 51 2.64 -11.67 8.28
CA ARG A 51 3.38 -12.07 9.49
C ARG A 51 2.81 -13.33 10.12
N MET A 52 1.49 -13.42 10.28
CA MET A 52 0.83 -14.57 10.90
C MET A 52 1.08 -15.83 10.06
N PHE A 53 0.85 -15.75 8.75
CA PHE A 53 1.12 -16.84 7.82
C PHE A 53 2.57 -17.32 7.90
N LEU A 54 3.54 -16.40 7.81
CA LEU A 54 4.96 -16.74 7.82
C LEU A 54 5.39 -17.35 9.16
N VAL A 55 4.91 -16.84 10.29
CA VAL A 55 5.22 -17.40 11.61
C VAL A 55 4.69 -18.82 11.74
N ASP A 56 3.44 -19.07 11.32
CA ASP A 56 2.84 -20.40 11.38
C ASP A 56 3.57 -21.38 10.45
N PHE A 57 3.85 -20.96 9.21
CA PHE A 57 4.62 -21.74 8.26
C PHE A 57 6.00 -22.12 8.81
N LEU A 58 6.76 -21.15 9.34
CA LEU A 58 8.10 -21.39 9.87
C LEU A 58 8.07 -22.24 11.15
N CYS A 59 7.04 -22.08 12.00
CA CYS A 59 6.83 -22.95 13.16
C CYS A 59 6.58 -24.41 12.76
N ASP A 60 5.80 -24.64 11.70
CA ASP A 60 5.52 -25.97 11.19
C ASP A 60 6.79 -26.62 10.63
N VAL A 61 7.58 -25.87 9.86
CA VAL A 61 8.87 -26.35 9.34
C VAL A 61 9.83 -26.70 10.48
N GLU A 62 9.95 -25.85 11.51
CA GLU A 62 10.79 -26.14 12.70
C GLU A 62 10.35 -27.41 13.45
N LYS A 63 9.06 -27.73 13.42
CA LYS A 63 8.51 -28.96 14.02
C LYS A 63 8.67 -30.19 13.13
N GLY A 64 9.28 -30.05 11.95
CA GLY A 64 9.45 -31.12 10.98
C GLY A 64 8.16 -31.49 10.24
N ILE A 65 7.16 -30.61 10.22
CA ILE A 65 5.95 -30.82 9.43
C ILE A 65 6.30 -30.59 7.95
N THR A 66 6.15 -31.63 7.14
CA THR A 66 6.42 -31.55 5.70
C THR A 66 5.43 -30.59 5.03
N LYS A 67 5.99 -29.68 4.24
CA LYS A 67 5.24 -28.74 3.38
C LYS A 67 5.42 -29.14 1.93
N ASP A 68 4.36 -29.01 1.15
CA ASP A 68 4.42 -29.29 -0.29
C ASP A 68 5.12 -28.15 -1.05
N GLU A 69 5.48 -28.43 -2.30
CA GLU A 69 6.20 -27.47 -3.17
C GLU A 69 5.42 -26.17 -3.38
N VAL A 70 4.08 -26.23 -3.46
CA VAL A 70 3.23 -25.05 -3.65
C VAL A 70 3.23 -24.20 -2.37
N GLN A 71 3.17 -24.83 -1.20
CA GLN A 71 3.28 -24.14 0.08
C GLN A 71 4.64 -23.43 0.24
N TRP A 72 5.73 -24.06 -0.19
CA TRP A 72 7.04 -23.43 -0.19
C TRP A 72 7.10 -22.22 -1.13
N LYS A 73 6.64 -22.36 -2.37
CA LYS A 73 6.59 -21.25 -3.34
C LYS A 73 5.77 -20.08 -2.80
N LEU A 74 4.58 -20.37 -2.26
CA LEU A 74 3.72 -19.36 -1.64
C LEU A 74 4.41 -18.68 -0.46
N ALA A 75 5.12 -19.42 0.39
CA ALA A 75 5.86 -18.84 1.51
C ALA A 75 6.98 -17.90 1.05
N HIS A 76 7.72 -18.26 -0.01
CA HIS A 76 8.72 -17.38 -0.61
C HIS A 76 8.10 -16.12 -1.21
N GLU A 77 6.98 -16.23 -1.92
CA GLU A 77 6.26 -15.08 -2.49
C GLU A 77 5.76 -14.13 -1.40
N ILE A 78 5.14 -14.67 -0.34
CA ILE A 78 4.65 -13.88 0.79
C ILE A 78 5.82 -13.23 1.55
N TYR A 79 6.94 -13.94 1.70
CA TYR A 79 8.13 -13.41 2.35
C TYR A 79 8.78 -12.27 1.53
N ASP A 80 8.84 -12.43 0.21
CA ASP A 80 9.33 -11.39 -0.70
C ASP A 80 8.46 -10.14 -0.62
N HIS A 81 7.14 -10.30 -0.69
CA HIS A 81 6.19 -9.19 -0.51
C HIS A 81 6.35 -8.51 0.86
N TYR A 82 6.46 -9.31 1.94
CA TYR A 82 6.66 -8.80 3.29
C TYR A 82 7.95 -7.98 3.45
N THR A 83 9.03 -8.42 2.80
CA THR A 83 10.37 -7.81 2.95
C THR A 83 10.59 -6.66 1.98
N ASN A 84 10.21 -6.82 0.71
CA ASN A 84 10.55 -5.87 -0.36
C ASN A 84 9.45 -4.83 -0.61
N ASP A 85 8.18 -5.25 -0.63
CA ASP A 85 7.06 -4.34 -0.90
C ASP A 85 6.61 -3.62 0.38
N LEU A 86 6.38 -4.39 1.45
CA LEU A 86 5.95 -3.84 2.74
C LEU A 86 7.12 -3.21 3.52
N LYS A 87 8.36 -3.60 3.20
CA LYS A 87 9.61 -3.13 3.82
C LYS A 87 9.67 -3.38 5.31
N GLU A 88 9.11 -4.50 5.74
CA GLU A 88 9.12 -4.93 7.12
C GLU A 88 10.39 -5.74 7.41
N ASN A 89 11.14 -5.36 8.44
CA ASN A 89 12.34 -6.08 8.89
C ASN A 89 12.16 -6.47 10.35
N SER A 90 11.41 -7.56 10.57
CA SER A 90 11.00 -8.04 11.89
C SER A 90 11.67 -9.37 12.20
N TYR A 91 11.49 -9.89 13.42
CA TYR A 91 11.91 -11.22 13.89
C TYR A 91 11.50 -12.39 12.95
N VAL A 92 10.55 -12.16 12.04
CA VAL A 92 10.19 -13.09 10.97
C VAL A 92 11.35 -13.30 9.99
N HIS A 93 12.11 -12.25 9.68
CA HIS A 93 13.31 -12.31 8.84
C HIS A 93 14.38 -13.20 9.48
N ASP A 94 14.72 -12.94 10.75
CA ASP A 94 15.68 -13.75 11.51
C ASP A 94 15.26 -15.22 11.60
N LYS A 95 13.95 -15.47 11.80
CA LYS A 95 13.41 -16.82 11.83
C LYS A 95 13.46 -17.49 10.47
N TRP A 96 13.14 -16.76 9.41
CA TRP A 96 13.22 -17.23 8.04
C TRP A 96 14.64 -17.68 7.69
N ASP A 97 15.64 -16.84 7.96
CA ASP A 97 17.04 -17.17 7.69
C ASP A 97 17.50 -18.39 8.48
N ARG A 98 17.08 -18.54 9.73
CA ARG A 98 17.42 -19.72 10.54
C ARG A 98 16.79 -21.01 9.99
N VAL A 99 15.54 -20.97 9.57
CA VAL A 99 14.75 -22.17 9.26
C VAL A 99 14.84 -22.56 7.78
N VAL A 100 15.06 -21.58 6.90
CA VAL A 100 15.09 -21.80 5.46
C VAL A 100 16.53 -21.78 4.94
N ASN A 101 17.33 -20.80 5.39
CA ASN A 101 18.69 -20.59 4.86
C ASN A 101 19.80 -21.28 5.67
N ASN A 102 19.55 -21.73 6.91
CA ASN A 102 20.50 -22.48 7.74
C ASN A 102 20.12 -23.97 7.93
N SER A 103 19.16 -24.48 7.16
CA SER A 103 18.76 -25.89 7.17
C SER A 103 19.65 -26.73 6.23
N ASP A 104 20.97 -26.66 6.45
CA ASP A 104 21.98 -27.57 5.88
C ASP A 104 22.16 -28.83 6.76
#